data_AF-A0A7S0RFS8-F1
#
_entry.id   AF-A0A7S0RFS8-F1
#
_cell.length_a   1.000
_cell.length_b   1.000
_cell.length_c   1.000
_cell.angle_alpha   90.00
_cell.angle_beta   90.00
_cell.angle_gamma   90.00
#
_symmetry.space_group_name_H-M   'P 1'
#
loop_
_entity.id
_entity.type
_entity.pdbx_description
1 polymer ?
#
loop_
_entity_poly.entity_id
_entity_poly.type
_entity_poly.pdbx_seq_one_letter_code
_entity_poly.pdbx_strand_id
1 'polypeptide(L)'
;RAGTSSSSSAQQGGVEPSSNLSLSTALAAACRRVGGRDAAAAHLLKSLTTRVMSEAKYFSTGAAAPGTLGAYHYGLALQYYTHFTSPIRRYADVVVHRQLLAALAHDPASPTPAAPIPHAELSAAAARMNDQHRA
;
A
#
# COMPACT_ATOMS: atom_id res chain seq x y z
N ARG A 1 -14.55 25.36 32.50
CA ARG A 1 -13.90 24.26 33.25
C ARG A 1 -13.26 23.33 32.20
N ALA A 2 -12.25 23.80 31.47
CA ALA A 2 -10.82 23.76 31.85
C ALA A 2 -10.35 22.34 32.20
N GLY A 3 -9.53 21.75 31.33
CA GLY A 3 -8.60 20.67 31.67
C GLY A 3 -8.72 19.38 30.87
N THR A 4 -8.04 19.29 29.73
CA THR A 4 -7.40 18.03 29.30
C THR A 4 -6.00 18.36 28.77
N SER A 5 -5.07 18.39 29.72
CA SER A 5 -3.64 18.10 29.63
C SER A 5 -3.02 18.00 28.23
N SER A 6 -2.46 19.13 27.78
CA SER A 6 -1.26 19.17 26.96
C SER A 6 -0.07 18.66 27.78
N SER A 7 0.19 17.35 27.73
CA SER A 7 1.43 16.77 28.27
C SER A 7 2.50 16.74 27.19
N SER A 8 3.45 17.66 27.32
CA SER A 8 4.77 17.60 26.72
C SER A 8 5.43 16.26 27.04
N SER A 9 5.75 15.46 26.03
CA SER A 9 6.75 14.40 26.10
C SER A 9 7.78 14.62 25.01
N ALA A 10 8.82 15.40 25.36
CA ALA A 10 10.08 15.32 24.65
C ALA A 10 10.59 13.86 24.71
N GLN A 11 11.09 13.38 23.58
CA GLN A 11 12.15 12.37 23.51
C GLN A 11 11.74 10.91 23.78
N GLN A 12 11.07 10.27 22.82
CA GLN A 12 11.25 8.83 22.59
C GLN A 12 11.36 8.57 21.09
N GLY A 13 12.50 8.05 20.66
CA GLY A 13 12.76 7.58 19.29
C GLY A 13 12.01 6.29 18.97
N GLY A 14 10.73 6.24 19.30
CA GLY A 14 9.84 5.11 19.03
C GLY A 14 9.42 5.10 17.56
N VAL A 15 9.48 3.93 16.95
CA VAL A 15 8.94 3.68 15.62
C VAL A 15 7.44 3.46 15.79
N GLU A 16 6.62 4.44 15.42
CA GLU A 16 5.15 4.37 15.48
C GLU A 16 4.59 3.70 14.21
N PRO A 17 4.05 2.46 14.30
CA PRO A 17 3.51 1.74 13.14
C PRO A 17 2.02 2.01 12.92
N SER A 18 1.42 2.90 13.71
CA SER A 18 -0.02 3.21 13.71
C SER A 18 -0.53 3.78 12.39
N SER A 19 0.33 4.46 11.62
CA SER A 19 0.01 4.91 10.27
C SER A 19 1.20 4.74 9.33
N ASN A 20 0.88 4.58 8.05
CA ASN A 20 1.85 4.48 6.98
C ASN A 20 2.80 5.70 6.94
N LEU A 21 2.23 6.91 7.06
CA LEU A 21 3.00 8.15 7.10
C LEU A 21 3.88 8.19 8.34
N SER A 22 3.36 7.77 9.51
CA SER A 22 4.12 7.73 10.77
C SER A 22 5.33 6.80 10.67
N LEU A 23 5.16 5.61 10.11
CA LEU A 23 6.25 4.64 10.01
C LEU A 23 7.28 5.06 8.94
N SER A 24 6.82 5.58 7.80
CA SER A 24 7.70 6.11 6.74
C SER A 24 8.50 7.33 7.24
N THR A 25 7.86 8.26 7.93
CA THR A 25 8.51 9.43 8.51
C THR A 25 9.47 9.06 9.64
N ALA A 26 9.11 8.09 10.49
CA ALA A 26 9.99 7.56 11.53
C ALA A 26 11.25 6.91 10.94
N LEU A 27 11.11 6.07 9.90
CA LEU A 27 12.25 5.47 9.21
C LEU A 27 13.12 6.53 8.52
N ALA A 28 12.50 7.50 7.85
CA ALA A 28 13.24 8.59 7.22
C ALA A 28 14.01 9.44 8.25
N ALA A 29 13.41 9.70 9.42
CA ALA A 29 14.07 10.38 10.52
C ALA A 29 15.23 9.56 11.10
N ALA A 30 15.07 8.24 11.26
CA ALA A 30 16.13 7.35 11.71
C ALA A 30 17.31 7.31 10.72
N CYS A 31 17.03 7.17 9.42
CA CYS A 31 18.04 7.23 8.37
C CYS A 31 18.78 8.58 8.36
N ARG A 32 18.09 9.71 8.55
CA ARG A 32 18.75 11.04 8.64
C ARG A 32 19.66 11.17 9.86
N ARG A 33 19.23 10.67 11.02
CA ARG A 33 20.05 10.69 12.25
C ARG A 33 21.33 9.87 12.09
N VAL A 34 21.24 8.71 11.45
CA VAL A 34 22.40 7.82 11.20
C VAL A 34 23.27 8.38 10.07
N GLY A 35 22.66 8.90 9.00
CA GLY A 35 23.37 9.43 7.83
C GLY A 35 24.21 10.67 8.10
N GLY A 36 23.89 11.46 9.14
CA GLY A 36 24.76 12.55 9.60
C GLY A 36 26.07 12.07 10.24
N ARG A 37 26.21 10.78 10.55
CA ARG A 37 27.41 10.16 11.12
C ARG A 37 28.11 9.25 10.11
N ASP A 38 27.34 8.44 9.39
CA ASP A 38 27.84 7.51 8.38
C ASP A 38 26.76 7.20 7.33
N ALA A 39 27.06 7.52 6.07
CA ALA A 39 26.18 7.24 4.93
C ALA A 39 26.01 5.74 4.67
N ALA A 40 27.05 4.92 4.90
CA ALA A 40 27.00 3.48 4.72
C ALA A 40 26.05 2.84 5.74
N ALA A 41 26.13 3.26 7.01
CA ALA A 41 25.22 2.81 8.05
C ALA A 41 23.74 3.16 7.75
N ALA A 42 23.46 4.34 7.19
CA ALA A 42 22.10 4.71 6.79
C ALA A 42 21.56 3.82 5.65
N HIS A 43 22.42 3.46 4.70
CA HIS A 43 22.07 2.55 3.62
C HIS A 43 21.83 1.11 4.13
N LEU A 44 22.68 0.62 5.02
CA LEU A 44 22.51 -0.68 5.67
C LEU A 44 21.20 -0.74 6.46
N LEU A 45 20.89 0.30 7.24
CA LEU A 45 19.63 0.40 7.96
C LEU A 45 18.43 0.28 7.00
N LYS A 46 18.43 1.04 5.90
CA LYS A 46 17.38 0.99 4.88
C LYS A 46 17.24 -0.41 4.26
N SER A 47 18.36 -1.06 3.94
CA SER A 47 18.41 -2.41 3.36
C SER A 47 17.91 -3.48 4.32
N LEU A 48 18.27 -3.39 5.60
CA LEU A 48 17.80 -4.32 6.63
C LEU A 48 16.31 -4.12 6.92
N THR A 49 15.85 -2.87 7.03
CA THR A 49 14.43 -2.58 7.21
C THR A 49 13.59 -3.12 6.04
N THR A 50 14.04 -2.93 4.80
CA THR A 50 13.30 -3.45 3.63
C THR A 50 13.19 -4.97 3.63
N ARG A 51 14.21 -5.68 4.14
CA ARG A 51 14.20 -7.15 4.23
C ARG A 51 13.27 -7.72 5.30
N VAL A 52 12.97 -6.97 6.36
CA VAL A 52 12.06 -7.43 7.43
C VAL A 52 10.61 -7.06 7.18
N MET A 53 10.34 -6.28 6.13
CA MET A 53 8.98 -5.90 5.78
C MET A 53 8.24 -7.03 5.08
N SER A 54 6.94 -7.10 5.30
CA SER A 54 6.07 -8.02 4.57
C SER A 54 6.03 -7.69 3.08
N GLU A 55 5.96 -8.74 2.26
CA GLU A 55 5.80 -8.60 0.81
C GLU A 55 4.47 -7.90 0.47
N ALA A 56 4.49 -7.05 -0.56
CA ALA A 56 3.28 -6.46 -1.11
C ALA A 56 2.45 -7.54 -1.82
N LYS A 57 1.14 -7.59 -1.55
CA LYS A 57 0.22 -8.56 -2.13
C LYS A 57 -0.92 -7.87 -2.84
N TYR A 58 -1.35 -8.44 -3.97
CA TYR A 58 -2.63 -8.12 -4.58
C TYR A 58 -3.77 -8.65 -3.71
N PHE A 59 -4.84 -7.87 -3.58
CA PHE A 59 -6.06 -8.29 -2.89
C PHE A 59 -7.27 -7.56 -3.50
N SER A 60 -8.46 -8.12 -3.31
CA SER A 60 -9.73 -7.53 -3.73
C SER A 60 -10.29 -6.66 -2.61
N THR A 61 -10.70 -5.43 -2.92
CA THR A 61 -11.25 -4.48 -1.92
C THR A 61 -12.53 -4.98 -1.26
N GLY A 62 -13.38 -5.73 -1.97
CA GLY A 62 -14.61 -6.29 -1.40
C GLY A 62 -14.40 -7.50 -0.49
N ALA A 63 -13.17 -8.00 -0.35
CA ALA A 63 -12.84 -9.06 0.59
C ALA A 63 -12.48 -8.52 1.99
N ALA A 64 -12.31 -7.22 2.15
CA ALA A 64 -11.97 -6.56 3.41
C ALA A 64 -13.03 -5.50 3.75
N ALA A 65 -13.44 -5.41 5.02
CA ALA A 65 -14.35 -4.35 5.43
C ALA A 65 -13.69 -2.96 5.25
N PRO A 66 -14.43 -1.93 4.80
CA PRO A 66 -13.87 -0.58 4.66
C PRO A 66 -13.20 -0.13 5.95
N GLY A 67 -11.94 0.30 5.87
CA GLY A 67 -11.15 0.71 7.05
C GLY A 67 -10.51 -0.44 7.85
N THR A 68 -10.81 -1.69 7.51
CA THR A 68 -10.29 -2.88 8.20
C THR A 68 -9.16 -3.48 7.36
N LEU A 69 -7.92 -3.14 7.73
CA LEU A 69 -6.68 -3.89 7.44
C LEU A 69 -6.50 -4.43 6.00
N GLY A 70 -5.66 -3.77 5.19
CA GLY A 70 -5.02 -4.45 4.05
C GLY A 70 -4.65 -3.61 2.83
N ALA A 71 -5.23 -2.41 2.67
CA ALA A 71 -5.02 -1.60 1.46
C ALA A 71 -3.76 -0.72 1.46
N TYR A 72 -2.97 -0.76 2.53
CA TYR A 72 -1.92 0.22 2.77
C TYR A 72 -0.59 -0.20 2.13
N HIS A 73 -0.03 0.64 1.26
CA HIS A 73 1.25 0.38 0.62
C HIS A 73 2.39 1.06 1.38
N TYR A 74 2.96 0.35 2.35
CA TYR A 74 4.01 0.89 3.22
C TYR A 74 5.18 1.54 2.45
N GLY A 75 5.73 0.85 1.46
CA GLY A 75 6.94 1.32 0.76
C GLY A 75 6.74 2.61 -0.06
N LEU A 76 5.50 2.94 -0.42
CA LEU A 76 5.17 4.12 -1.25
C LEU A 76 4.54 5.26 -0.44
N ALA A 77 4.35 5.02 0.85
CA ALA A 77 3.62 5.89 1.72
C ALA A 77 2.15 6.21 1.29
N LEU A 78 1.43 5.24 0.70
CA LEU A 78 0.07 5.44 0.13
C LEU A 78 -1.01 4.59 0.81
N GLN A 79 -2.23 5.13 0.88
CA GLN A 79 -3.39 4.44 1.43
C GLN A 79 -4.05 3.47 0.45
N TYR A 80 -4.06 3.79 -0.84
CA TYR A 80 -4.56 2.91 -1.90
C TYR A 80 -3.55 2.92 -3.04
N TYR A 81 -3.23 1.74 -3.54
CA TYR A 81 -2.30 1.58 -4.65
C TYR A 81 -2.69 0.36 -5.49
N THR A 82 -2.49 0.48 -6.80
CA THR A 82 -2.69 -0.61 -7.75
C THR A 82 -1.73 -0.47 -8.92
N HIS A 83 -1.49 -1.55 -9.65
CA HIS A 83 -0.71 -1.52 -10.89
C HIS A 83 -1.62 -1.22 -12.10
N PHE A 84 -1.16 -0.34 -12.98
CA PHE A 84 -1.92 0.10 -14.16
C PHE A 84 -1.07 0.32 -15.43
N THR A 85 0.22 0.62 -15.28
CA THR A 85 1.08 1.14 -16.35
C THR A 85 1.68 0.08 -17.28
N SER A 86 1.48 -1.23 -17.06
CA SER A 86 2.13 -2.28 -17.86
C SER A 86 1.24 -3.51 -18.14
N PRO A 87 0.07 -3.32 -18.79
CA PRO A 87 -0.88 -4.40 -19.11
C PRO A 87 -0.31 -5.53 -19.97
N ILE A 88 0.76 -5.29 -20.72
CA ILE A 88 1.41 -6.32 -21.56
C ILE A 88 2.13 -7.37 -20.70
N ARG A 89 2.65 -7.00 -19.53
CA ARG A 89 3.53 -7.87 -18.73
C ARG A 89 2.94 -8.31 -17.40
N ARG A 90 1.82 -7.70 -16.97
CA ARG A 90 1.23 -7.94 -15.66
C ARG A 90 -0.28 -8.07 -15.81
N TYR A 91 -0.80 -9.21 -15.37
CA TYR A 91 -2.25 -9.47 -15.41
C TYR A 91 -3.04 -8.52 -14.50
N ALA A 92 -2.44 -8.07 -13.39
CA ALA A 92 -3.04 -7.09 -12.50
C ALA A 92 -3.46 -5.81 -13.24
N ASP A 93 -2.58 -5.26 -14.07
CA ASP A 93 -2.87 -4.08 -14.87
C ASP A 93 -4.04 -4.34 -15.83
N VAL A 94 -4.10 -5.50 -16.49
CA VAL A 94 -5.24 -5.86 -17.38
C VAL A 94 -6.58 -5.86 -16.63
N VAL A 95 -6.62 -6.40 -15.42
CA VAL A 95 -7.83 -6.41 -14.58
C VAL A 95 -8.24 -4.97 -14.24
N VAL A 96 -7.30 -4.13 -13.83
CA VAL A 96 -7.57 -2.72 -13.50
C VAL A 96 -8.03 -1.93 -14.72
N HIS A 97 -7.43 -2.15 -15.90
CA HIS A 97 -7.86 -1.55 -17.16
C HIS A 97 -9.32 -1.90 -17.47
N ARG A 98 -9.71 -3.17 -17.30
CA ARG A 98 -11.12 -3.60 -17.48
C ARG A 98 -12.06 -2.98 -16.46
N GLN A 99 -11.64 -2.89 -15.20
CA GLN A 99 -12.43 -2.26 -14.14
C GLN A 99 -12.62 -0.76 -14.40
N LEU A 100 -11.57 -0.06 -14.85
CA LEU A 100 -11.64 1.35 -15.20
C LEU A 100 -12.59 1.59 -16.39
N LEU A 101 -12.51 0.76 -17.43
CA LEU A 101 -13.43 0.84 -18.56
C LEU A 101 -14.89 0.61 -18.13
N ALA A 102 -15.15 -0.38 -17.27
CA ALA A 102 -16.49 -0.63 -16.74
C ALA A 102 -17.01 0.51 -15.86
N ALA A 103 -16.13 1.14 -15.07
CA ALA A 103 -16.46 2.30 -14.24
C ALA A 103 -16.78 3.55 -15.08
N LEU A 104 -16.03 3.77 -16.17
CA LEU A 104 -16.31 4.83 -17.13
C LEU A 104 -17.56 4.55 -17.97
N ALA A 105 -17.86 3.29 -18.26
CA ALA A 105 -19.06 2.91 -19.01
C ALA A 105 -20.37 2.98 -18.19
N HIS A 106 -20.28 3.17 -16.87
CA HIS A 106 -21.42 3.56 -16.03
C HIS A 106 -21.78 5.06 -16.20
N ASP A 107 -21.07 5.80 -17.05
CA ASP A 107 -21.54 7.07 -17.61
C ASP A 107 -22.71 6.76 -18.58
N PRO A 108 -23.91 7.37 -18.40
CA PRO A 108 -25.08 7.12 -19.25
C PRO A 108 -24.88 7.33 -20.76
N ALA A 109 -23.74 7.88 -21.19
CA ALA A 109 -23.38 8.10 -22.58
C ALA A 109 -22.65 6.93 -23.29
N SER A 110 -22.28 5.84 -22.59
CA SER A 110 -21.45 4.75 -23.16
C SER A 110 -22.23 3.45 -23.42
N PRO A 111 -22.19 2.85 -24.62
CA PRO A 111 -23.05 1.73 -25.00
C PRO A 111 -22.55 0.32 -24.61
N THR A 112 -21.60 0.16 -23.67
CA THR A 112 -21.01 -1.16 -23.37
C THR A 112 -21.22 -1.59 -21.92
N PRO A 113 -22.19 -2.48 -21.63
CA PRO A 113 -22.39 -3.02 -20.28
C PRO A 113 -21.41 -4.17 -20.05
N ALA A 114 -20.15 -3.86 -19.72
CA ALA A 114 -19.27 -4.85 -19.13
C ALA A 114 -19.68 -5.00 -17.66
N ALA A 115 -20.40 -6.08 -17.33
CA ALA A 115 -20.79 -6.39 -15.97
C ALA A 115 -19.56 -6.38 -15.03
N PRO A 116 -19.66 -5.82 -13.81
CA PRO A 116 -18.55 -5.81 -12.86
C PRO A 116 -18.10 -7.24 -12.53
N ILE A 117 -16.78 -7.46 -12.50
CA ILE A 117 -16.21 -8.76 -12.12
C ILE A 117 -16.52 -9.02 -10.63
N PRO A 118 -17.11 -10.18 -10.25
CA PRO A 118 -17.43 -10.49 -8.87
C PRO A 118 -16.20 -10.50 -7.95
N HIS A 119 -16.35 -10.05 -6.70
CA HIS A 119 -15.24 -9.99 -5.75
C HIS A 119 -14.60 -11.35 -5.46
N ALA A 120 -15.37 -12.44 -5.47
CA ALA A 120 -14.84 -13.80 -5.27
C ALA A 120 -13.83 -14.18 -6.37
N GLU A 121 -14.15 -13.85 -7.62
CA GLU A 121 -13.26 -14.10 -8.76
C GLU A 121 -12.00 -13.22 -8.70
N LEU A 122 -12.15 -11.95 -8.31
CA LEU A 122 -11.02 -11.04 -8.11
C LEU A 122 -10.09 -11.52 -7.00
N SER A 123 -10.64 -12.04 -5.89
CA SER A 123 -9.85 -12.61 -4.80
C SER A 123 -9.08 -13.85 -5.24
N ALA A 124 -9.71 -14.75 -5.99
CA ALA A 124 -9.04 -15.93 -6.54
C ALA A 124 -7.97 -15.57 -7.58
N ALA A 125 -8.21 -14.56 -8.41
CA ALA A 125 -7.22 -14.03 -9.34
C ALA A 125 -6.03 -13.40 -8.59
N ALA A 126 -6.30 -12.63 -7.54
CA ALA A 126 -5.27 -12.03 -6.70
C ALA A 126 -4.38 -13.07 -6.03
N ALA A 127 -4.97 -14.15 -5.48
CA ALA A 127 -4.21 -15.26 -4.91
C ALA A 127 -3.25 -15.88 -5.94
N ARG A 128 -3.75 -16.21 -7.14
CA ARG A 128 -2.92 -16.76 -8.22
C ARG A 128 -1.79 -15.82 -8.66
N MET A 129 -2.07 -14.52 -8.78
CA MET A 129 -1.06 -13.53 -9.13
C MET A 129 0.04 -13.43 -8.06
N ASN A 130 -0.33 -13.49 -6.78
CA ASN A 130 0.63 -13.48 -5.67
C ASN A 130 1.51 -14.74 -5.68
N ASP A 131 0.91 -15.91 -5.93
CA ASP A 131 1.66 -17.18 -5.98
C ASP A 131 2.65 -17.19 -7.14
N GLN A 132 2.26 -16.69 -8.31
CA GLN A 132 3.12 -16.58 -9.48
C GLN A 132 4.24 -15.55 -9.31
N HIS A 133 3.99 -14.45 -8.58
CA HIS A 133 5.00 -13.43 -8.30
C HIS A 133 6.06 -13.90 -7.29
N ARG A 134 5.75 -14.93 -6.50
CA ARG A 134 6.61 -15.45 -5.44
C ARG A 134 7.59 -16.54 -5.92
N ALA A 135 7.34 -17.13 -7.10
CA ALA A 135 8.15 -18.18 -7.72
C ALA A 135 9.26 -17.59 -8.60
#